data_AF-A0A8T6MEC5-F1
#
_entry.id   AF-A0A8T6MEC5-F1
#
_cell.length_a   1.000
_cell.length_b   1.000
_cell.length_c   1.000
_cell.angle_alpha   90.00
_cell.angle_beta   90.00
_cell.angle_gamma   90.00
#
_symmetry.space_group_name_H-M   'P 1'
#
loop_
_entity.id
_entity.type
_entity.pdbx_description
1 polymer ?
#
loop_
_entity_poly.entity_id
_entity_poly.type
_entity_poly.pdbx_seq_one_letter_code
_entity_poly.pdbx_strand_id
1 'polypeptide(L)'
;MLGREYNLDNEVNLSGIFIAEVINNLDPKALERVRVRVIGVHNMNNNNPNHSVWANHCAFSKGLSGEIPDIGDFVYVQFIQNDPMNLVWLGWVRTMG
;
A
#
# COMPACT_ATOMS: atom_id res chain seq x y z
N MET A 1 23.54 -24.86 -26.05
CA MET A 1 23.25 -23.81 -25.04
C MET A 1 22.06 -23.03 -25.56
N LEU A 2 20.88 -23.22 -24.96
CA LEU A 2 19.67 -22.48 -25.35
C LEU A 2 19.58 -21.24 -24.44
N GLY A 3 19.68 -20.06 -25.04
CA GLY A 3 19.42 -18.80 -24.37
C GLY A 3 17.95 -18.73 -23.99
N ARG A 4 17.65 -18.52 -22.72
CA ARG A 4 16.31 -18.11 -22.29
C ARG A 4 16.11 -16.67 -22.75
N GLU A 5 15.23 -16.49 -23.72
CA GLU A 5 14.63 -15.19 -24.00
C GLU A 5 13.87 -14.74 -22.73
N TYR A 6 14.30 -13.64 -22.14
CA TYR A 6 13.56 -12.99 -21.06
C TYR A 6 12.43 -12.20 -21.72
N ASN A 7 11.19 -12.70 -21.62
CA ASN A 7 10.01 -11.93 -21.99
C ASN A 7 10.00 -10.62 -21.19
N LEU A 8 10.02 -9.50 -21.92
CA LEU A 8 9.96 -8.13 -21.38
C LEU A 8 8.53 -7.71 -20.98
N ASP A 9 7.55 -8.60 -21.13
CA ASP A 9 6.15 -8.37 -20.73
C ASP A 9 5.90 -8.81 -19.28
N ASN A 10 6.77 -8.40 -18.35
CA ASN A 10 6.50 -8.55 -16.92
C ASN A 10 5.47 -7.48 -16.52
N GLU A 11 4.20 -7.65 -16.93
CA GLU A 11 3.10 -6.96 -16.27
C GLU A 11 3.19 -7.29 -14.77
N VAL A 12 3.39 -6.25 -13.96
CA VAL A 12 3.38 -6.41 -12.51
C VAL A 12 1.99 -6.88 -12.14
N ASN A 13 1.87 -8.13 -11.70
CA ASN A 13 0.60 -8.66 -11.24
C ASN A 13 0.24 -8.00 -9.90
N LEU A 14 -0.73 -7.09 -9.95
CA LEU A 14 -1.23 -6.35 -8.79
C LEU A 14 -2.42 -7.04 -8.11
N SER A 15 -2.75 -8.27 -8.48
CA SER A 15 -3.81 -9.03 -7.83
C SER A 15 -3.33 -9.63 -6.49
N GLY A 16 -4.22 -9.59 -5.49
CA GLY A 16 -3.97 -10.16 -4.16
C GLY A 16 -3.73 -9.11 -3.08
N ILE A 17 -3.25 -9.59 -1.93
CA ILE A 17 -2.95 -8.77 -0.76
C ILE A 17 -1.43 -8.58 -0.67
N PHE A 18 -1.01 -7.35 -0.45
CA PHE A 18 0.37 -6.94 -0.29
C PHE A 18 0.59 -6.34 1.10
N ILE A 19 1.85 -6.21 1.49
CA ILE A 19 2.26 -5.46 2.68
C ILE A 19 2.81 -4.11 2.23
N ALA A 20 2.44 -3.05 2.93
CA ALA A 20 2.93 -1.71 2.66
C ALA A 20 3.36 -1.00 3.95
N GLU A 21 4.39 -0.18 3.86
CA GLU A 21 4.90 0.67 4.94
C GLU A 21 4.16 2.01 4.91
N VAL A 22 3.68 2.47 6.07
CA VAL A 22 3.08 3.79 6.23
C VAL A 22 4.17 4.85 6.29
N ILE A 23 4.11 5.83 5.39
CA ILE A 23 5.08 6.93 5.32
C ILE A 23 4.48 8.28 5.72
N ASN A 24 3.15 8.39 5.76
CA ASN A 24 2.42 9.56 6.25
C ASN A 24 1.00 9.16 6.64
N ASN A 25 0.58 9.49 7.86
CA ASN A 25 -0.75 9.23 8.41
C ASN A 25 -1.61 10.50 8.60
N LEU A 26 -1.14 11.66 8.15
CA LEU A 26 -1.86 12.93 8.18
C LEU A 26 -2.67 13.13 6.88
N ASP A 27 -3.87 12.54 6.81
CA ASP A 27 -4.74 12.69 5.65
C ASP A 27 -5.32 14.11 5.55
N PRO A 28 -4.98 14.92 4.53
CA PRO A 28 -5.53 16.26 4.36
C PRO A 28 -7.04 16.27 4.07
N LYS A 29 -7.62 15.13 3.69
CA LYS A 29 -9.05 15.00 3.39
C LYS A 29 -9.88 14.49 4.58
N ALA A 30 -9.24 14.12 5.70
CA ALA A 30 -9.89 13.51 6.85
C ALA A 30 -10.75 12.27 6.47
N LEU A 31 -10.25 11.43 5.58
CA LEU A 31 -10.88 10.18 5.13
C LEU A 31 -10.12 8.95 5.65
N GLU A 32 -9.31 9.12 6.71
CA GLU A 32 -8.56 8.03 7.35
C GLU A 32 -7.60 7.31 6.39
N ARG A 33 -7.16 8.01 5.33
CA ARG A 33 -6.21 7.45 4.37
C ARG A 33 -4.81 7.48 4.98
N VAL A 34 -4.01 6.49 4.64
CA VAL A 34 -2.57 6.49 4.91
C VAL A 34 -1.82 6.53 3.60
N ARG A 35 -0.71 7.26 3.57
CA ARG A 35 0.21 7.27 2.44
C ARG A 35 1.21 6.14 2.63
N VAL A 36 1.35 5.27 1.63
CA VAL A 36 2.10 4.02 1.77
C VAL A 36 3.09 3.77 0.63
N ARG A 37 4.11 2.95 0.92
CA ARG A 37 4.96 2.30 -0.07
C ARG A 37 4.76 0.78 -0.02
N VAL A 38 4.37 0.19 -1.15
CA VAL A 38 4.03 -1.24 -1.24
C VAL A 38 5.29 -2.05 -1.52
N ILE A 39 5.58 -3.01 -0.65
CA ILE A 39 6.78 -3.86 -0.75
C ILE A 39 6.69 -4.71 -2.02
N GLY A 40 7.75 -4.70 -2.83
CA GLY A 40 7.81 -5.43 -4.10
C GLY A 40 7.16 -4.73 -5.29
N VAL A 41 6.47 -3.59 -5.07
CA VAL A 41 5.87 -2.77 -6.14
C VAL A 41 6.52 -1.39 -6.22
N HIS A 42 6.73 -0.74 -5.08
CA HIS A 42 7.36 0.58 -5.01
C HIS A 42 8.84 0.49 -4.66
N ASN A 43 9.60 1.52 -5.06
CA ASN A 43 11.00 1.66 -4.65
C ASN A 43 11.07 2.14 -3.19
N MET A 44 11.36 1.21 -2.28
CA MET A 44 11.44 1.47 -0.83
C MET A 44 12.59 2.40 -0.42
N ASN A 45 13.60 2.58 -1.28
CA ASN A 45 14.72 3.49 -1.03
C ASN A 45 14.46 4.92 -1.54
N ASN A 46 13.33 5.13 -2.22
CA ASN A 46 12.95 6.44 -2.72
C ASN A 46 12.00 7.13 -1.75
N ASN A 47 12.46 8.25 -1.19
CA ASN A 47 11.67 9.08 -0.28
C ASN A 47 10.86 10.17 -1.01
N ASN A 48 10.89 10.20 -2.35
CA ASN A 48 10.06 11.11 -3.12
C ASN A 48 8.57 10.77 -2.89
N PRO A 49 7.77 11.72 -2.36
CA PRO A 49 6.36 11.50 -2.14
C PRO A 49 5.61 11.06 -3.42
N ASN A 50 6.07 11.44 -4.60
CA ASN A 50 5.45 11.04 -5.87
C ASN A 50 5.53 9.53 -6.15
N HIS A 51 6.33 8.78 -5.38
CA HIS A 51 6.49 7.32 -5.50
C HIS A 51 5.72 6.57 -4.39
N SER A 52 4.66 7.18 -3.88
CA SER A 52 3.79 6.62 -2.85
C SER A 52 2.34 6.96 -3.14
N VAL A 53 1.43 6.14 -2.63
CA VAL A 53 0.00 6.22 -2.92
C VAL A 53 -0.78 6.39 -1.63
N TRP A 54 -1.87 7.15 -1.69
CA TRP A 54 -2.85 7.17 -0.60
C TRP A 54 -3.71 5.92 -0.68
N ALA A 55 -3.65 5.08 0.35
CA ALA A 55 -4.54 3.95 0.50
C ALA A 55 -5.81 4.36 1.24
N ASN A 56 -6.97 3.97 0.71
CA ASN A 56 -8.26 4.22 1.32
C ASN A 56 -8.51 3.22 2.46
N HIS A 57 -9.05 3.69 3.58
CA HIS A 57 -9.39 2.82 4.70
C HIS A 57 -10.56 1.91 4.33
N CYS A 58 -10.37 0.60 4.42
CA CYS A 58 -11.46 -0.36 4.46
C CYS A 58 -12.10 -0.33 5.85
N ALA A 59 -12.99 0.63 6.06
CA ALA A 59 -13.65 0.82 7.34
C ALA A 59 -14.56 -0.37 7.71
N PHE A 60 -14.71 -0.60 9.01
CA PHE A 60 -15.68 -1.56 9.53
C PHE A 60 -17.12 -1.14 9.16
N SER A 61 -18.01 -2.12 9.04
CA SER A 61 -19.38 -1.95 8.51
C SER A 61 -20.28 -0.98 9.31
N LYS A 62 -19.83 -0.39 10.42
CA LYS A 62 -20.60 0.59 11.20
C LYS A 62 -19.72 1.54 12.02
N GLY A 63 -19.54 2.77 11.53
CA GLY A 63 -19.34 4.01 12.31
C GLY A 63 -18.19 4.08 13.33
N LEU A 64 -17.30 3.10 13.37
CA LEU A 64 -16.13 3.09 14.23
C LEU A 64 -14.93 3.51 13.40
N SER A 65 -14.34 4.66 13.76
CA SER A 65 -13.00 5.02 13.31
C SER A 65 -12.02 4.07 14.00
N GLY A 66 -11.30 3.28 13.20
CA GLY A 66 -10.21 2.45 13.71
C GLY A 66 -9.04 3.31 14.19
N GLU A 67 -8.11 2.73 14.94
CA GLU A 67 -6.81 3.36 15.15
C GLU A 67 -6.12 3.55 13.79
N ILE A 68 -5.66 4.77 13.51
CA ILE A 68 -4.85 5.06 12.31
C ILE A 68 -3.42 4.60 12.59
N PRO A 69 -2.81 3.77 11.73
CA PRO A 69 -1.43 3.32 11.92
C PRO A 69 -0.44 4.48 11.95
N ASP A 70 0.66 4.31 12.68
CA ASP A 70 1.73 5.30 12.77
C ASP A 70 2.68 5.23 11.56
N ILE A 71 3.48 6.28 11.36
CA ILE A 71 4.55 6.27 10.37
C ILE A 71 5.56 5.18 10.75
N GLY A 72 5.88 4.29 9.81
CA GLY A 72 6.74 3.13 10.00
C GLY A 72 5.98 1.82 10.24
N ASP A 73 4.67 1.86 10.54
CA ASP A 73 3.86 0.66 10.67
C ASP A 73 3.61 -0.02 9.32
N PHE A 74 3.28 -1.31 9.38
CA PHE A 74 2.95 -2.12 8.23
C PHE A 74 1.44 -2.41 8.14
N VAL A 75 0.88 -2.14 6.97
CA VAL A 75 -0.53 -2.39 6.61
C VAL A 75 -0.66 -3.49 5.56
N TYR A 76 -1.75 -4.24 5.62
CA TYR A 76 -2.20 -5.10 4.52
C TYR A 76 -2.99 -4.26 3.52
N VAL A 77 -2.63 -4.33 2.23
CA VAL A 77 -3.24 -3.53 1.17
C VAL A 77 -3.64 -4.37 -0.03
N GLN A 78 -4.60 -3.88 -0.81
CA GLN A 78 -5.00 -4.48 -2.08
C GLN A 78 -5.17 -3.39 -3.14
N PHE A 79 -4.68 -3.65 -4.35
CA PHE A 79 -4.96 -2.82 -5.52
C PHE A 79 -6.35 -3.16 -6.06
N ILE A 80 -7.16 -2.13 -6.29
CA ILE A 80 -8.49 -2.29 -6.85
C ILE A 80 -8.36 -2.28 -8.37
N GLN A 81 -8.93 -3.30 -9.04
CA GLN A 81 -8.94 -3.41 -10.51
C GLN A 81 -7.54 -3.36 -11.16
N ASN A 82 -6.50 -3.82 -10.45
CA ASN A 82 -5.09 -3.73 -10.88
C ASN A 82 -4.62 -2.29 -11.18
N ASP A 83 -5.25 -1.27 -10.58
CA ASP A 83 -4.81 0.12 -10.71
C ASP A 83 -3.77 0.47 -9.63
N PRO A 84 -2.51 0.80 -9.98
CA PRO A 84 -1.46 1.13 -9.02
C PRO A 84 -1.76 2.41 -8.20
N MET A 85 -2.71 3.23 -8.64
CA MET A 85 -3.12 4.46 -7.95
C MET A 85 -4.35 4.27 -7.05
N ASN A 86 -5.00 3.10 -7.11
CA ASN A 86 -6.22 2.82 -6.35
C ASN A 86 -5.99 1.68 -5.35
N LEU A 87 -5.63 2.07 -4.13
CA LEU A 87 -5.31 1.15 -3.04
C LEU A 87 -6.37 1.21 -1.93
N VAL A 88 -6.62 0.06 -1.32
CA VAL A 88 -7.32 -0.03 -0.02
C VAL A 88 -6.40 -0.65 1.01
N TRP A 89 -6.42 -0.16 2.25
CA TRP A 89 -5.78 -0.82 3.39
C TRP A 89 -6.83 -1.51 4.25
N LEU A 90 -6.55 -2.76 4.60
CA LEU A 90 -7.51 -3.72 5.19
C LEU A 90 -7.33 -3.90 6.70
N GLY A 91 -6.15 -3.57 7.19
CA GLY A 91 -5.74 -3.74 8.58
C GLY A 91 -4.23 -3.57 8.70
N TRP A 92 -3.72 -3.55 9.92
CA TRP A 92 -2.30 -3.35 10.20
C TRP A 92 -1.80 -4.27 11.29
N VAL A 93 -0.50 -4.53 11.27
CA VAL A 93 0.17 -5.25 12.34
C VAL A 93 0.65 -4.23 13.35
N ARG A 94 0.14 -4.30 14.58
CA ARG A 94 0.65 -3.48 15.68
C ARG A 94 2.05 -3.97 16.04
N THR A 95 3.07 -3.25 15.59
CA THR A 95 4.44 -3.46 16.05
C THR A 95 4.49 -3.00 17.50
N MET A 96 4.64 -3.91 18.46
CA MET A 96 4.82 -3.51 19.86
C MET A 96 6.11 -2.69 19.97
N GLY A 97 5.96 -1.41 20.29
CA GLY A 97 7.06 -0.53 20.73
C GLY A 97 7.47 -0.82 22.16
#